data_AF-A0A0B6Y4D2-F1
#
_entry.id   AF-A0A0B6Y4D2-F1
#
_cell.length_a   1.000
_cell.length_b   1.000
_cell.length_c   1.000
_cell.angle_alpha   90.00
_cell.angle_beta   90.00
_cell.angle_gamma   90.00
#
_symmetry.space_group_name_H-M   'P 1'
#
loop_
_entity.id
_entity.type
_entity.pdbx_description
1 polymer ?
#
loop_
_entity_poly.entity_id
_entity_poly.type
_entity_poly.pdbx_seq_one_letter_code
_entity_poly.pdbx_strand_id
1 'polypeptide(L)'
;EELKFNDSVEMMLTKLDEFFSLVDMIRSDTTLCLSTTLPDIVAKCTEMEAVFEKVDRLEEFVNIVKECVAATEEKVSRAESDHGAVGGLVKRITSLVSKKSPIKSNSRGKRNEYVPAKIFKTEEFFDHSLESEPLVASTSQTDTSSVTADESSTAKT
;
A
#
# COMPACT_ATOMS: atom_id res chain seq x y z
N GLU A 1 19.19 64.89 -32.24
CA GLU A 1 19.90 63.72 -31.67
C GLU A 1 19.45 63.45 -30.25
N GLU A 2 19.28 64.48 -29.42
CA GLU A 2 18.79 64.40 -28.04
C GLU A 2 17.46 63.65 -27.86
N LEU A 3 16.45 63.87 -28.73
CA LEU A 3 15.17 63.14 -28.67
C LEU A 3 15.34 61.63 -28.86
N LYS A 4 16.20 61.19 -29.80
CA LYS A 4 16.46 59.76 -30.03
C LYS A 4 17.18 59.12 -28.85
N PHE A 5 18.03 59.88 -28.17
CA PHE A 5 18.69 59.44 -26.95
C PHE A 5 17.67 59.26 -25.83
N ASN A 6 16.79 60.25 -25.62
CA ASN A 6 15.73 60.18 -24.62
C ASN A 6 14.77 59.00 -24.85
N ASP A 7 14.33 58.79 -26.10
CA ASP A 7 13.48 57.65 -26.46
C ASP A 7 14.17 56.30 -26.19
N SER A 8 15.48 56.23 -26.44
CA SER A 8 16.27 55.02 -26.15
C SER A 8 16.40 54.76 -24.65
N VAL A 9 16.52 55.80 -23.82
CA VAL A 9 16.57 55.68 -22.36
C VAL A 9 15.23 55.20 -21.83
N GLU A 10 14.13 55.81 -22.30
CA GLU A 10 12.77 55.44 -21.87
C GLU A 10 12.47 53.98 -22.20
N MET A 11 12.76 53.55 -23.44
CA MET A 11 12.64 52.15 -23.83
C MET A 11 13.45 51.21 -22.92
N MET A 12 14.66 51.63 -22.50
CA MET A 12 15.49 50.83 -21.61
C MET A 12 14.89 50.71 -20.22
N LEU A 13 14.34 51.81 -19.69
CA LEU A 13 13.66 51.83 -18.39
C LEU A 13 12.41 50.94 -18.41
N THR A 14 11.62 50.98 -19.49
CA THR A 14 10.46 50.07 -19.66
C THR A 14 10.90 48.61 -19.66
N LYS A 15 11.95 48.26 -20.42
CA LYS A 15 12.46 46.87 -20.46
C LYS A 15 13.00 46.41 -19.10
N LEU A 16 13.56 47.33 -18.33
CA LEU A 16 14.10 47.04 -17.01
C LEU A 16 12.96 46.74 -16.01
N ASP A 17 11.86 47.48 -16.07
CA ASP A 17 10.65 47.23 -15.28
C ASP A 17 9.98 45.89 -15.65
N GLU A 18 9.89 45.59 -16.95
CA GLU A 18 9.44 44.27 -17.43
C GLU A 18 10.34 43.14 -16.92
N PHE A 19 11.67 43.34 -16.95
CA PHE A 19 12.62 42.37 -16.43
C PHE A 19 12.43 42.13 -14.92
N PHE A 20 12.22 43.18 -14.13
CA PHE A 20 11.91 43.02 -12.70
C PHE A 20 10.65 42.22 -12.47
N SER A 21 9.59 42.50 -13.24
CA SER A 21 8.34 41.76 -13.16
C SER A 21 8.54 40.27 -13.44
N LEU A 22 9.37 39.91 -14.43
CA LEU A 22 9.72 38.53 -14.74
C LEU A 22 10.55 37.88 -13.62
N VAL A 23 11.51 38.60 -13.05
CA VAL A 23 12.33 38.10 -11.93
C VAL A 23 11.45 37.82 -10.71
N ASP A 24 10.51 38.69 -10.39
CA ASP A 24 9.59 38.49 -9.28
C ASP A 24 8.66 37.29 -9.49
N MET A 25 8.20 37.09 -10.73
CA MET A 25 7.42 35.90 -11.09
C MET A 25 8.23 34.62 -10.89
N ILE A 26 9.47 34.58 -11.40
CA ILE A 26 10.38 33.43 -11.22
C ILE A 26 10.63 33.17 -9.73
N ARG A 27 10.84 34.22 -8.94
CA ARG A 27 11.08 34.11 -7.50
C ARG A 27 9.83 33.57 -6.77
N SER A 28 8.65 34.07 -7.12
CA SER A 28 7.38 33.59 -6.59
C SER A 28 7.15 32.12 -6.91
N ASP A 29 7.31 31.73 -8.18
CA ASP A 29 7.11 30.35 -8.62
C ASP A 29 8.13 29.40 -7.99
N THR A 30 9.39 29.82 -7.89
CA THR A 30 10.44 29.05 -7.20
C THR A 30 10.08 28.88 -5.73
N THR A 31 9.59 29.94 -5.08
CA THR A 31 9.16 29.87 -3.67
C THR A 31 8.02 28.87 -3.52
N LEU A 32 6.95 28.99 -4.32
CA LEU A 32 5.81 28.08 -4.30
C LEU A 32 6.24 26.62 -4.52
N CYS A 33 7.10 26.38 -5.52
CA CYS A 33 7.59 25.05 -5.86
C CYS A 33 8.38 24.43 -4.70
N LEU A 34 9.32 25.18 -4.11
CA LEU A 34 10.20 24.67 -3.06
C LEU A 34 9.53 24.60 -1.68
N SER A 35 8.63 25.53 -1.35
CA SER A 35 8.00 25.62 -0.03
C SER A 35 6.74 24.77 0.10
N THR A 36 6.07 24.49 -1.01
CA THR A 36 4.73 23.87 -0.99
C THR A 36 4.68 22.67 -1.91
N THR A 37 4.83 22.87 -3.22
CA THR A 37 4.56 21.82 -4.20
C THR A 37 5.46 20.59 -4.02
N LEU A 38 6.78 20.78 -3.88
CA LEU A 38 7.70 19.66 -3.69
C LEU A 38 7.49 18.95 -2.35
N PRO A 39 7.42 19.65 -1.19
CA PRO A 39 7.07 19.01 0.08
C PRO A 39 5.77 18.20 0.03
N ASP A 40 4.72 18.73 -0.59
CA ASP A 40 3.43 18.04 -0.72
C ASP A 40 3.55 16.78 -1.57
N ILE A 41 4.31 16.82 -2.68
CA ILE A 41 4.60 15.64 -3.49
C ILE A 41 5.35 14.59 -2.68
N VAL A 42 6.39 14.99 -1.94
CA VAL A 42 7.17 14.07 -1.10
C VAL A 42 6.28 13.43 -0.03
N ALA A 43 5.45 14.22 0.66
CA ALA A 43 4.51 13.71 1.65
C ALA A 43 3.54 12.68 1.03
N LYS A 44 3.02 12.96 -0.16
CA LYS A 44 2.15 12.01 -0.88
C LYS A 44 2.89 10.76 -1.34
N CYS A 45 4.14 10.87 -1.76
CA CYS A 45 4.97 9.70 -2.07
C CYS A 45 5.18 8.82 -0.83
N THR A 46 5.44 9.41 0.34
CA THR A 46 5.55 8.67 1.60
C THR A 46 4.23 8.00 2.01
N GLU A 47 3.09 8.68 1.83
CA GLU A 47 1.77 8.04 2.05
C GLU A 47 1.55 6.84 1.11
N MET A 48 2.04 6.91 -0.14
CA MET A 48 1.94 5.81 -1.09
C MET A 48 2.78 4.59 -0.69
N GLU A 49 3.91 4.76 -0.01
CA GLU A 49 4.73 3.63 0.48
C GLU A 49 3.90 2.71 1.40
N ALA A 50 3.12 3.29 2.32
CA ALA A 50 2.24 2.52 3.19
C ALA A 50 1.13 1.77 2.43
N VAL A 51 0.72 2.27 1.26
CA VAL A 51 -0.21 1.55 0.37
C VAL A 51 0.48 0.40 -0.32
N PHE A 52 1.71 0.60 -0.83
CA PHE A 52 2.48 -0.49 -1.44
C PHE A 52 2.77 -1.61 -0.46
N GLU A 53 3.12 -1.31 0.79
CA GLU A 53 3.27 -2.34 1.84
C GLU A 53 1.98 -3.14 2.10
N LYS A 54 0.82 -2.51 1.96
CA LYS A 54 -0.47 -3.23 2.07
C LYS A 54 -0.71 -4.13 0.86
N VAL A 55 -0.31 -3.70 -0.33
CA VAL A 55 -0.39 -4.49 -1.55
C VAL A 55 0.53 -5.70 -1.48
N ASP A 56 1.79 -5.52 -1.05
CA ASP A 56 2.77 -6.60 -0.92
C ASP A 56 2.32 -7.66 0.10
N ARG A 57 1.79 -7.21 1.24
CA ARG A 57 1.18 -8.11 2.23
C ARG A 57 -0.02 -8.86 1.63
N LEU A 58 -0.89 -8.17 0.89
CA LEU A 58 -2.02 -8.85 0.25
C LEU A 58 -1.55 -9.91 -0.76
N GLU A 59 -0.47 -9.65 -1.51
CA GLU A 59 0.11 -10.62 -2.43
C GLU A 59 0.63 -11.86 -1.70
N GLU A 60 1.37 -11.68 -0.60
CA GLU A 60 1.85 -12.79 0.23
C GLU A 60 0.68 -13.63 0.76
N PHE A 61 -0.37 -12.97 1.26
CA PHE A 61 -1.59 -13.65 1.72
C PHE A 61 -2.23 -14.49 0.61
N VAL A 62 -2.39 -13.92 -0.58
CA VAL A 62 -2.96 -14.64 -1.74
C VAL A 62 -2.11 -15.86 -2.10
N ASN A 63 -0.77 -15.76 -1.99
CA ASN A 63 0.12 -16.90 -2.21
C ASN A 63 -0.10 -18.01 -1.16
N ILE A 64 -0.25 -17.67 0.12
CA ILE A 64 -0.57 -18.65 1.17
C ILE A 64 -1.90 -19.35 0.88
N VAL A 65 -2.94 -18.59 0.52
CA VAL A 65 -4.26 -19.15 0.18
C VAL A 65 -4.14 -20.11 -1.00
N LYS A 66 -3.40 -19.72 -2.05
CA LYS A 66 -3.15 -20.54 -3.24
C LYS A 66 -2.48 -21.87 -2.87
N GLU A 67 -1.44 -21.85 -2.05
CA GLU A 67 -0.75 -23.08 -1.60
C GLU A 67 -1.69 -23.99 -0.80
N CYS A 68 -2.50 -23.42 0.10
CA CYS A 68 -3.44 -24.20 0.91
C CYS A 68 -4.55 -24.84 0.07
N VAL A 69 -5.06 -24.11 -0.94
CA VAL A 69 -6.05 -24.64 -1.89
C VAL A 69 -5.43 -25.76 -2.71
N ALA A 70 -4.25 -25.55 -3.30
CA ALA A 70 -3.56 -26.58 -4.09
C ALA A 70 -3.31 -27.87 -3.27
N ALA A 71 -2.85 -27.74 -2.02
CA ALA A 71 -2.66 -28.87 -1.13
C ALA A 71 -3.98 -29.60 -0.81
N THR A 72 -5.09 -28.87 -0.71
CA THR A 72 -6.42 -29.44 -0.48
C THR A 72 -6.92 -30.16 -1.73
N GLU A 73 -6.80 -29.55 -2.90
CA GLU A 73 -7.15 -30.14 -4.20
C GLU A 73 -6.38 -31.44 -4.46
N GLU A 74 -5.08 -31.48 -4.17
CA GLU A 74 -4.26 -32.69 -4.31
C GLU A 74 -4.80 -33.82 -3.42
N LYS A 75 -5.12 -33.53 -2.15
CA LYS A 75 -5.68 -34.52 -1.23
C LYS A 75 -7.05 -35.02 -1.68
N VAL A 76 -7.91 -34.14 -2.18
CA VAL A 76 -9.22 -34.50 -2.72
C VAL A 76 -9.05 -35.39 -3.95
N SER A 77 -8.19 -35.00 -4.90
CA SER A 77 -7.91 -35.78 -6.10
C SER A 77 -7.37 -37.19 -5.78
N ARG A 78 -6.46 -37.30 -4.81
CA ARG A 78 -5.97 -38.60 -4.30
C ARG A 78 -7.10 -39.43 -3.69
N ALA A 79 -7.95 -38.83 -2.85
CA ALA A 79 -9.07 -39.51 -2.22
C ALA A 79 -10.11 -40.01 -3.24
N GLU A 80 -10.41 -39.21 -4.27
CA GLU A 80 -11.29 -39.58 -5.39
C GLU A 80 -10.71 -40.72 -6.23
N SER A 81 -9.41 -40.68 -6.53
CA SER A 81 -8.72 -41.76 -7.25
C SER A 81 -8.78 -43.07 -6.46
N ASP A 82 -8.46 -43.01 -5.17
CA ASP A 82 -8.51 -44.16 -4.27
C ASP A 82 -9.94 -44.73 -4.21
N HIS A 83 -10.96 -43.89 -3.98
CA HIS A 83 -12.36 -44.32 -3.88
C HIS A 83 -12.95 -44.80 -5.22
N GLY A 84 -12.61 -44.16 -6.34
CA GLY A 84 -13.04 -44.55 -7.68
C GLY A 84 -12.43 -45.88 -8.12
N ALA A 85 -11.17 -46.15 -7.76
CA ALA A 85 -10.52 -47.43 -7.99
C ALA A 85 -11.20 -48.57 -7.21
N VAL A 86 -11.66 -48.33 -5.96
CA VAL A 86 -12.33 -49.38 -5.17
C VAL A 86 -13.62 -49.85 -5.84
N GLY A 87 -14.39 -48.94 -6.46
CA GLY A 87 -15.60 -49.26 -7.22
C GLY A 87 -15.38 -50.16 -8.43
N GLY A 88 -14.24 -49.98 -9.13
CA GLY A 88 -13.82 -50.84 -10.24
C GLY A 88 -13.32 -52.22 -9.77
N LEU A 89 -12.66 -52.27 -8.61
CA LEU A 89 -12.14 -53.50 -8.03
C LEU A 89 -13.24 -54.40 -7.44
N VAL A 90 -14.26 -53.84 -6.76
CA VAL A 90 -15.38 -54.65 -6.25
C VAL A 90 -16.13 -55.38 -7.37
N LYS A 91 -16.32 -54.75 -8.54
CA LYS A 91 -16.90 -55.40 -9.73
C LYS A 91 -16.06 -56.58 -10.23
N ARG A 92 -14.74 -56.51 -10.11
CA ARG A 92 -13.81 -57.60 -10.52
C ARG A 92 -13.72 -58.71 -9.47
N ILE A 93 -13.97 -58.42 -8.20
CA ILE A 93 -13.95 -59.43 -7.13
C ILE A 93 -15.27 -60.20 -7.10
N THR A 94 -16.40 -59.54 -7.38
CA THR A 94 -17.70 -60.23 -7.51
C THR A 94 -17.74 -61.22 -8.68
N SER A 95 -16.90 -61.03 -9.72
CA SER A 95 -16.79 -62.00 -10.82
C SER A 95 -15.87 -63.19 -10.53
N LEU A 96 -15.13 -63.17 -9.41
CA LEU A 96 -14.23 -64.26 -8.98
C LEU A 96 -14.86 -65.17 -7.92
N VAL A 97 -16.04 -64.85 -7.38
CA VAL A 97 -16.81 -65.67 -6.43
C VAL A 97 -17.55 -66.81 -7.16
N SER A 98 -16.80 -67.61 -7.92
CA SER A 98 -17.27 -68.88 -8.48
C SER A 98 -16.31 -70.06 -8.25
N LYS A 99 -15.18 -69.89 -7.53
CA LYS A 99 -14.31 -71.01 -7.16
C LYS A 99 -13.72 -70.84 -5.76
N LYS A 100 -14.01 -71.80 -4.86
CA LYS A 100 -13.55 -71.84 -3.46
C LYS A 100 -12.10 -72.35 -3.38
N SER A 101 -11.26 -71.70 -2.55
CA SER A 101 -10.02 -72.24 -1.98
C SER A 101 -9.65 -71.47 -0.69
N PRO A 102 -8.99 -72.05 0.33
CA PRO A 102 -8.91 -71.50 1.68
C PRO A 102 -7.88 -70.35 1.82
N ILE A 103 -8.28 -69.35 2.61
CA ILE A 103 -7.66 -68.03 2.74
C ILE A 103 -6.52 -68.05 3.77
N LYS A 104 -5.29 -67.71 3.35
CA LYS A 104 -4.25 -67.18 4.26
C LYS A 104 -4.52 -65.69 4.47
N SER A 105 -4.50 -65.25 5.73
CA SER A 105 -4.75 -63.87 6.14
C SER A 105 -3.66 -62.94 5.61
N ASN A 106 -3.88 -62.38 4.43
CA ASN A 106 -3.03 -61.32 3.91
C ASN A 106 -3.40 -60.00 4.59
N SER A 107 -2.38 -59.31 5.06
CA SER A 107 -2.43 -58.04 5.77
C SER A 107 -3.48 -57.08 5.19
N ARG A 108 -4.40 -56.64 6.04
CA ARG A 108 -5.23 -55.45 5.79
C ARG A 108 -4.28 -54.34 5.35
N GLY A 109 -4.38 -53.93 4.07
CA GLY A 109 -3.66 -52.77 3.57
C GLY A 109 -3.92 -51.60 4.51
N LYS A 110 -2.86 -50.85 4.83
CA LYS A 110 -2.93 -49.61 5.61
C LYS A 110 -4.16 -48.83 5.16
N ARG A 111 -5.17 -48.70 6.03
CA ARG A 111 -6.18 -47.66 5.85
C ARG A 111 -5.41 -46.35 5.82
N ASN A 112 -5.48 -45.62 4.71
CA ASN A 112 -4.90 -44.30 4.62
C ASN A 112 -5.55 -43.46 5.74
N GLU A 113 -4.77 -43.17 6.77
CA GLU A 113 -5.20 -42.35 7.89
C GLU A 113 -5.40 -40.93 7.37
N TYR A 114 -6.60 -40.39 7.56
CA TYR A 114 -6.91 -39.03 7.13
C TYR A 114 -6.09 -38.04 7.95
N VAL A 115 -5.22 -37.29 7.28
CA VAL A 115 -4.49 -36.18 7.88
C VAL A 115 -5.07 -34.87 7.34
N PRO A 116 -5.71 -34.05 8.21
CA PRO A 116 -6.27 -32.76 7.83
C PRO A 116 -5.26 -31.88 7.11
N ALA A 117 -5.70 -31.08 6.15
CA ALA A 117 -4.85 -30.00 5.62
C ALA A 117 -4.64 -28.94 6.71
N LYS A 118 -3.42 -28.43 6.82
CA LYS A 118 -3.14 -27.27 7.66
C LYS A 118 -3.80 -26.07 6.97
N ILE A 119 -4.87 -25.56 7.57
CA ILE A 119 -5.58 -24.38 7.08
C ILE A 119 -4.90 -23.15 7.70
N PHE A 120 -4.58 -22.16 6.88
CA PHE A 120 -4.08 -20.88 7.34
C PHE A 120 -5.16 -20.12 8.12
N LYS A 121 -4.75 -19.32 9.10
CA LYS A 121 -5.67 -18.45 9.84
C LYS A 121 -5.53 -17.03 9.35
N THR A 122 -6.66 -16.40 9.04
CA THR A 122 -6.71 -15.00 8.62
C THR A 122 -6.25 -14.06 9.72
N GLU A 123 -6.53 -14.42 10.97
CA GLU A 123 -6.19 -13.60 12.15
C GLU A 123 -4.68 -13.49 12.35
N GLU A 124 -3.91 -14.51 11.91
CA GLU A 124 -2.44 -14.51 12.01
C GLU A 124 -1.78 -13.59 10.96
N PHE A 125 -2.53 -13.16 9.94
CA PHE A 125 -2.03 -12.29 8.85
C PHE A 125 -2.54 -10.84 8.96
N PHE A 126 -3.75 -10.65 9.47
CA PHE A 126 -4.38 -9.33 9.63
C PHE A 126 -4.23 -8.74 11.04
N ASP A 127 -3.35 -9.29 11.88
CA ASP A 127 -3.21 -8.83 13.26
C ASP A 127 -2.93 -7.32 13.34
N HIS A 128 -3.65 -6.68 14.25
CA HIS A 128 -3.95 -5.26 14.24
C HIS A 128 -2.74 -4.41 14.62
N SER A 129 -1.93 -3.98 13.65
CA SER A 129 -0.95 -2.90 13.88
C SER A 129 -0.86 -1.92 12.71
N LEU A 130 -2.02 -1.54 12.17
CA LEU A 130 -2.18 -0.26 11.47
C LEU A 130 -2.49 0.90 12.44
N GLU A 131 -2.34 0.69 13.75
CA GLU A 131 -2.34 1.76 14.76
C GLU A 131 -0.94 2.38 14.84
N SER A 132 -0.45 2.94 13.72
CA SER A 132 0.62 3.92 13.80
C SER A 132 -0.02 5.25 14.20
N GLU A 133 -0.14 5.44 15.52
CA GLU A 133 -0.45 6.71 16.17
C GLU A 133 0.25 7.88 15.45
N PRO A 134 -0.48 8.96 15.08
CA PRO A 134 0.19 10.16 14.61
C PRO A 134 1.01 10.74 15.75
N LEU A 135 2.34 10.86 15.56
CA LEU A 135 3.22 11.61 16.44
C LEU A 135 2.71 13.05 16.56
N VAL A 136 2.00 13.31 17.67
CA VAL A 136 1.57 14.64 18.08
C VAL A 136 2.83 15.45 18.42
N ALA A 137 3.37 16.18 17.45
CA ALA A 137 4.35 17.22 17.72
C ALA A 137 3.63 18.45 18.30
N SER A 138 3.53 18.42 19.63
CA SER A 138 3.39 19.54 20.58
C SER A 138 3.12 20.94 19.99
N THR A 139 1.86 21.36 20.09
CA THR A 139 1.48 22.77 20.16
C THR A 139 1.84 23.30 21.55
N SER A 140 2.90 24.10 21.67
CA SER A 140 3.08 24.98 22.82
C SER A 140 2.32 26.28 22.61
N GLN A 141 1.49 26.59 23.61
CA GLN A 141 0.55 27.69 23.69
C GLN A 141 1.21 29.05 23.94
N THR A 142 0.52 30.07 23.40
CA THR A 142 0.21 31.39 23.97
C THR A 142 1.31 32.21 24.65
N ASP A 143 1.54 33.41 24.11
CA ASP A 143 1.41 34.60 24.94
C ASP A 143 0.76 35.74 24.15
N THR A 144 -0.50 36.01 24.46
CA THR A 144 -1.19 37.26 24.18
C THR A 144 -1.10 38.14 25.42
N SER A 145 -0.53 39.33 25.31
CA SER A 145 -0.77 40.42 26.23
C SER A 145 -0.88 41.73 25.46
N SER A 146 -2.09 42.27 25.45
CA SER A 146 -2.49 43.57 24.92
C SER A 146 -2.40 44.65 26.01
N VAL A 147 -1.88 45.84 25.69
CA VAL A 147 -2.15 47.13 26.39
C VAL A 147 -1.92 48.25 25.35
N THR A 148 -2.95 48.75 24.66
CA THR A 148 -3.68 50.04 24.85
C THR A 148 -2.83 51.33 24.96
N ALA A 149 -3.02 52.18 23.94
CA ALA A 149 -3.17 53.65 23.91
C ALA A 149 -2.32 54.59 24.82
N ASP A 150 -1.64 55.55 24.18
CA ASP A 150 -1.45 56.95 24.62
C ASP A 150 -0.98 57.76 23.37
N GLU A 151 -1.84 58.57 22.73
CA GLU A 151 -2.06 60.01 22.93
C GLU A 151 -0.90 60.94 22.47
N SER A 152 -1.21 61.76 21.45
CA SER A 152 -0.76 63.13 21.15
C SER A 152 0.73 63.53 21.27
N SER A 153 1.33 63.98 20.16
CA SER A 153 1.93 65.33 20.15
C SER A 153 2.04 65.92 18.75
N THR A 154 1.42 67.08 18.63
CA THR A 154 1.59 68.07 17.57
C THR A 154 3.03 68.58 17.51
N ALA A 155 3.54 68.87 16.31
CA ALA A 155 4.62 69.83 16.11
C ALA A 155 4.40 70.58 14.79
N LYS A 156 3.89 71.80 14.95
CA LYS A 156 3.92 72.90 13.99
C LYS A 156 5.35 73.45 13.98
N THR A 157 5.96 73.65 12.81
CA THR A 157 6.61 74.90 12.39
C THR A 157 6.77 74.85 10.87
#